data_AF-A0AA38J3J2-F1
#
_entry.id   AF-A0AA38J3J2-F1
#
_cell.length_a   1.000
_cell.length_b   1.000
_cell.length_c   1.000
_cell.angle_alpha   90.00
_cell.angle_beta   90.00
_cell.angle_gamma   90.00
#
_symmetry.space_group_name_H-M   'P 1'
#
loop_
_entity.id
_entity.type
_entity.pdbx_description
1 polymer ?
#
loop_
_entity_poly.entity_id
_entity_poly.type
_entity_poly.pdbx_seq_one_letter_code
_entity_poly.pdbx_strand_id
1 'polypeptide(L)'
;MATILRFVSRARRTAQSSFAPSRCSIFTTARRLADPWPLPGSPEHLASTETPSDEARIQPLERPNESLGTLRARLVYQSRKRGTLESDLLLSTFARDNLKNMSEEELKQYDKLLDEPDWDIYYWATGKRTPPDRWANTALLEQLKVHARNEGKVVRRMPSL
;
A
#
# COMPACT_ATOMS: atom_id res chain seq x y z
N MET A 1 -70.80 80.09 -14.39
CA MET A 1 -71.99 79.72 -13.60
C MET A 1 -71.63 78.53 -12.74
N ALA A 2 -71.60 78.72 -11.42
CA ALA A 2 -71.28 77.72 -10.40
C ALA A 2 -72.26 76.54 -10.41
N THR A 3 -71.89 75.37 -9.87
CA THR A 3 -72.62 74.69 -8.77
C THR A 3 -71.75 73.55 -8.18
N ILE A 4 -71.75 73.52 -6.85
CA ILE A 4 -71.09 72.62 -5.88
C ILE A 4 -71.98 71.37 -5.64
N LEU A 5 -71.42 70.28 -5.09
CA LEU A 5 -71.94 69.41 -4.00
C LEU A 5 -71.48 67.95 -4.21
N ARG A 6 -70.46 67.47 -3.46
CA ARG A 6 -70.47 66.91 -2.08
C ARG A 6 -70.89 65.44 -1.98
N PHE A 7 -69.91 64.62 -1.56
CA PHE A 7 -69.92 63.56 -0.55
C PHE A 7 -71.00 62.46 -0.60
N VAL A 8 -70.58 61.19 -0.51
CA VAL A 8 -70.72 60.37 0.71
C VAL A 8 -69.81 59.14 0.62
N SER A 9 -69.13 58.89 1.73
CA SER A 9 -68.25 57.77 2.07
C SER A 9 -69.01 56.45 2.24
N ARG A 10 -68.41 55.31 1.87
CA ARG A 10 -68.70 54.05 2.59
C ARG A 10 -67.50 53.09 2.56
N ALA A 11 -67.02 52.80 3.77
CA ALA A 11 -65.93 51.89 4.08
C ALA A 11 -66.18 50.47 3.56
N ARG A 12 -65.17 49.86 2.93
CA ARG A 12 -65.16 48.43 2.62
C ARG A 12 -64.73 47.66 3.86
N ARG A 13 -65.62 46.78 4.36
CA ARG A 13 -65.29 45.79 5.40
C ARG A 13 -64.31 44.77 4.81
N THR A 14 -63.11 44.70 5.37
CA THR A 14 -62.22 43.54 5.22
C THR A 14 -62.69 42.47 6.20
N ALA A 15 -63.33 41.42 5.69
CA ALA A 15 -63.53 40.19 6.46
C ALA A 15 -62.20 39.41 6.45
N GLN A 16 -61.48 39.45 7.59
CA GLN A 16 -60.33 38.57 7.81
C GLN A 16 -60.85 37.17 8.15
N SER A 17 -60.66 36.24 7.22
CA SER A 17 -60.81 34.80 7.47
C SER A 17 -59.41 34.24 7.72
N SER A 18 -59.04 34.12 8.99
CA SER A 18 -57.82 33.46 9.44
C SER A 18 -57.97 31.94 9.33
N PHE A 19 -57.59 31.36 8.19
CA PHE A 19 -57.26 29.94 8.09
C PHE A 19 -55.75 29.81 8.22
N ALA A 20 -55.28 29.38 9.39
CA ALA A 20 -53.89 29.02 9.60
C ALA A 20 -53.66 27.62 8.99
N PRO A 21 -52.72 27.44 8.05
CA PRO A 21 -52.23 26.11 7.74
C PRO A 21 -51.31 25.67 8.87
N SER A 22 -51.69 24.62 9.58
CA SER A 22 -50.82 23.89 10.51
C SER A 22 -49.58 23.42 9.74
N ARG A 23 -48.47 24.16 9.83
CA ARG A 23 -47.16 23.66 9.42
C ARG A 23 -46.78 22.56 10.40
N CYS A 24 -47.04 21.31 10.03
CA CYS A 24 -46.39 20.17 10.65
C CYS A 24 -44.90 20.27 10.29
N SER A 25 -44.10 20.82 11.20
CA SER A 25 -42.65 20.75 11.13
C SER A 25 -42.25 19.30 11.39
N ILE A 26 -42.20 18.50 10.33
CA ILE A 26 -41.47 17.23 10.33
C ILE A 26 -39.99 17.57 10.51
N PHE A 27 -39.55 17.61 11.76
CA PHE A 27 -38.14 17.60 12.11
C PHE A 27 -37.58 16.24 11.71
N THR A 28 -37.11 16.13 10.47
CA THR A 28 -36.15 15.09 10.10
C THR A 28 -34.78 15.55 10.58
N THR A 29 -34.52 15.42 11.88
CA THR A 29 -33.13 15.23 12.30
C THR A 29 -32.75 13.80 11.90
N ALA A 30 -32.65 13.57 10.58
CA ALA A 30 -31.80 12.53 10.10
C ALA A 30 -30.41 12.91 10.61
N ARG A 31 -29.99 12.32 11.73
CA ARG A 31 -28.58 12.16 12.01
C ARG A 31 -28.05 11.53 10.73
N ARG A 32 -27.38 12.32 9.89
CA ARG A 32 -26.64 11.81 8.75
C ARG A 32 -25.61 10.89 9.37
N LEU A 33 -25.94 9.61 9.49
CA LEU A 33 -24.93 8.60 9.73
C LEU A 33 -24.04 8.73 8.49
N ALA A 34 -22.79 9.14 8.69
CA ALA A 34 -21.83 9.18 7.59
C ALA A 34 -21.86 7.81 6.91
N ASP A 35 -21.83 7.80 5.58
CA ASP A 35 -21.91 6.57 4.82
C ASP A 35 -20.73 5.68 5.25
N PRO A 36 -20.97 4.48 5.80
CA PRO A 36 -19.88 3.60 6.20
C PRO A 36 -19.02 3.19 4.99
N TRP A 37 -19.51 3.34 3.75
CA TRP A 37 -18.82 2.94 2.52
C TRP A 37 -18.69 4.11 1.52
N PRO A 38 -17.70 5.00 1.69
CA PRO A 38 -17.53 6.15 0.81
C PRO A 38 -17.25 5.70 -0.63
N LEU A 39 -17.82 6.42 -1.59
CA LEU A 39 -17.65 6.11 -3.02
C LEU A 39 -16.17 6.22 -3.43
N PRO A 40 -15.69 5.35 -4.34
CA PRO A 40 -14.32 5.42 -4.86
C PRO A 40 -13.98 6.80 -5.41
N GLY A 41 -12.86 7.38 -4.95
CA GLY A 41 -12.39 8.70 -5.39
C GLY A 41 -13.04 9.90 -4.71
N SER A 42 -13.96 9.67 -3.76
CA SER A 42 -14.42 10.74 -2.86
C SER A 42 -13.31 11.20 -1.91
N PRO A 43 -13.34 12.44 -1.39
CA PRO A 43 -12.34 12.92 -0.43
C PRO A 43 -12.23 12.04 0.82
N GLU A 44 -13.35 11.51 1.29
CA GLU A 44 -13.42 10.58 2.43
C GLU A 44 -12.75 9.24 2.11
N HIS A 45 -12.99 8.70 0.90
CA HIS A 45 -12.32 7.49 0.41
C HIS A 45 -10.82 7.70 0.21
N LEU A 46 -10.40 8.86 -0.29
CA LEU A 46 -8.98 9.18 -0.45
C LEU A 46 -8.30 9.28 0.92
N ALA A 47 -8.90 10.02 1.87
CA ALA A 47 -8.40 10.15 3.22
C ALA A 47 -8.31 8.82 3.98
N SER A 48 -9.21 7.85 3.71
CA SER A 48 -9.14 6.51 4.29
C SER A 48 -8.15 5.58 3.59
N THR A 49 -7.81 5.86 2.33
CA THR A 49 -6.80 5.11 1.56
C THR A 49 -5.38 5.61 1.82
N GLU A 50 -5.25 6.86 2.24
CA GLU A 50 -3.97 7.46 2.65
C GLU A 50 -3.49 6.83 3.96
N THR A 51 -2.60 5.84 3.87
CA THR A 51 -1.80 5.37 5.00
C THR A 51 -1.03 6.56 5.59
N PRO A 52 -1.25 6.93 6.87
CA PRO A 52 -0.53 8.01 7.51
C PRO A 52 0.98 7.76 7.45
N SER A 53 1.75 8.79 7.07
CA SER A 53 3.21 8.71 6.93
C SER A 53 3.96 8.30 8.21
N ASP A 54 3.27 8.29 9.35
CA ASP A 54 3.78 7.97 10.69
C ASP A 54 3.70 6.47 11.04
N GLU A 55 3.18 5.63 10.14
CA GLU A 55 3.16 4.18 10.36
C GLU A 55 4.59 3.62 10.31
N ALA A 56 5.06 3.13 11.45
CA ALA A 56 6.37 2.51 11.57
C ALA A 56 6.46 1.29 10.65
N ARG A 57 7.37 1.34 9.66
CA ARG A 57 7.73 0.17 8.84
C ARG A 57 8.14 -0.96 9.80
N ILE A 58 7.37 -2.05 9.81
CA ILE A 58 7.61 -3.20 10.68
C ILE A 58 9.05 -3.67 10.42
N GLN A 59 9.89 -3.59 11.45
CA GLN A 59 11.28 -4.00 11.34
C GLN A 59 11.37 -5.53 11.32
N PRO A 60 12.25 -6.10 10.49
CA PRO A 60 12.52 -7.53 10.51
C PRO A 60 12.94 -8.00 11.91
N LEU A 61 12.37 -9.11 12.38
CA LEU A 61 12.69 -9.68 13.69
C LEU A 61 14.04 -10.40 13.64
N GLU A 62 15.00 -9.93 14.43
CA GLU A 62 16.30 -10.58 14.59
C GLU A 62 16.17 -11.92 15.34
N ARG A 63 16.94 -12.94 14.91
CA ARG A 63 16.94 -14.29 15.51
C ARG A 63 18.37 -14.71 15.90
N PRO A 64 18.82 -14.44 17.14
CA PRO A 64 20.24 -14.59 17.49
C PRO A 64 20.70 -16.03 17.76
N ASN A 65 19.80 -16.99 18.04
CA ASN A 65 20.17 -18.32 18.60
C ASN A 65 19.79 -19.51 17.71
N GLU A 66 19.88 -19.40 16.38
CA GLU A 66 19.58 -20.52 15.47
C GLU A 66 20.83 -21.31 15.04
N SER A 67 20.67 -22.61 14.78
CA SER A 67 21.75 -23.44 14.24
C SER A 67 22.01 -23.12 12.76
N LEU A 68 23.24 -23.33 12.27
CA LEU A 68 23.58 -23.07 10.85
C LEU A 68 22.70 -23.86 9.86
N GLY A 69 22.31 -25.09 10.23
CA GLY A 69 21.40 -25.90 9.42
C GLY A 69 19.99 -25.29 9.34
N THR A 70 19.48 -24.81 10.48
CA THR A 70 18.19 -24.12 10.57
C THR A 70 18.20 -22.80 9.80
N LEU A 71 19.26 -22.00 9.94
CA LEU A 71 19.46 -20.75 9.21
C LEU A 71 19.43 -20.99 7.69
N ARG A 72 20.20 -21.98 7.19
CA ARG A 72 20.20 -22.32 5.76
C ARG A 72 18.82 -22.76 5.27
N ALA A 73 18.14 -23.63 6.00
CA ALA A 73 16.79 -24.08 5.64
C ALA A 73 15.79 -22.91 5.58
N ARG A 74 15.88 -21.98 6.54
CA ARG A 74 15.09 -20.75 6.58
C ARG A 74 15.36 -19.86 5.38
N LEU A 75 16.62 -19.59 5.07
CA LEU A 75 17.02 -18.74 3.94
C LEU A 75 16.61 -19.36 2.59
N VAL A 76 16.70 -20.68 2.44
CA VAL A 76 16.17 -21.39 1.27
C VAL A 76 14.66 -21.17 1.15
N TYR A 77 13.92 -21.31 2.24
CA TYR A 77 12.47 -21.08 2.23
C TYR A 77 12.12 -19.64 1.86
N GLN A 78 12.78 -18.64 2.46
CA GLN A 78 12.55 -17.23 2.17
C GLN A 78 12.93 -16.83 0.74
N SER A 79 13.96 -17.46 0.17
CA SER A 79 14.34 -17.26 -1.23
C SER A 79 13.27 -17.77 -2.20
N ARG A 80 12.47 -18.75 -1.76
CA ARG A 80 11.44 -19.44 -2.55
C ARG A 80 10.01 -18.91 -2.36
N LYS A 81 9.82 -17.93 -1.48
CA LYS A 81 8.50 -17.41 -1.07
C LYS A 81 8.44 -15.91 -1.29
N ARG A 82 8.71 -15.52 -2.52
CA ARG A 82 8.73 -14.13 -2.99
C ARG A 82 7.43 -13.76 -3.70
N GLY A 83 7.17 -12.46 -3.83
CA GLY A 83 5.96 -11.94 -4.50
C GLY A 83 6.01 -12.03 -6.03
N THR A 84 7.19 -12.21 -6.61
CA THR A 84 7.42 -12.25 -8.07
C THR A 84 8.18 -13.51 -8.48
N LEU A 85 7.80 -14.12 -9.61
CA LEU A 85 8.39 -15.36 -10.10
C LEU A 85 9.82 -15.15 -10.63
N GLU A 86 10.11 -13.95 -11.15
CA GLU A 86 11.42 -13.56 -11.66
C GLU A 86 12.47 -13.55 -10.55
N SER A 87 12.15 -12.92 -9.43
CA SER A 87 13.01 -12.85 -8.24
C SER A 87 13.13 -14.22 -7.60
N ASP A 88 12.01 -14.96 -7.51
CA ASP A 88 11.97 -16.32 -6.98
C ASP A 88 12.88 -17.28 -7.74
N LEU A 89 12.82 -17.32 -9.08
CA LEU A 89 13.68 -18.17 -9.89
C LEU A 89 15.16 -17.77 -9.79
N LEU A 90 15.45 -16.48 -9.71
CA LEU A 90 16.81 -15.98 -9.56
C LEU A 90 17.41 -16.41 -8.21
N LEU A 91 16.70 -16.14 -7.11
CA LEU A 91 17.18 -16.39 -5.75
C LEU A 91 17.15 -17.87 -5.38
N SER A 92 16.15 -18.63 -5.81
CA SER A 92 16.07 -20.07 -5.52
C SER A 92 17.20 -20.87 -6.16
N THR A 93 17.56 -20.55 -7.41
CA THR A 93 18.70 -21.19 -8.10
C THR A 93 20.02 -20.74 -7.49
N PHE A 94 20.16 -19.46 -7.15
CA PHE A 94 21.33 -18.95 -6.43
C PHE A 94 21.51 -19.63 -5.08
N ALA A 95 20.42 -19.79 -4.32
CA ALA A 95 20.42 -20.41 -3.02
C ALA A 95 20.83 -21.88 -3.07
N ARG A 96 20.32 -22.64 -4.04
CA ARG A 96 20.70 -24.04 -4.25
C ARG A 96 22.21 -24.23 -4.42
N ASP A 97 22.84 -23.34 -5.19
CA ASP A 97 24.23 -23.49 -5.61
C ASP A 97 25.22 -22.92 -4.59
N ASN A 98 24.86 -21.83 -3.89
CA ASN A 98 25.80 -21.10 -3.03
C ASN A 98 25.60 -21.28 -1.52
N LEU A 99 24.37 -21.49 -1.00
CA LEU A 99 24.12 -21.47 0.46
C LEU A 99 24.85 -22.60 1.21
N LYS A 100 25.16 -23.70 0.52
CA LYS A 100 25.92 -24.82 1.11
C LYS A 100 27.38 -24.46 1.39
N ASN A 101 27.96 -23.58 0.56
CA ASN A 101 29.37 -23.21 0.60
C ASN A 101 29.63 -21.92 1.39
N MET A 102 28.58 -21.13 1.66
CA MET A 102 28.68 -19.87 2.39
C MET A 102 28.99 -20.07 3.88
N SER A 103 29.80 -19.15 4.40
CA SER A 103 30.09 -18.96 5.81
C SER A 103 28.91 -18.32 6.57
N GLU A 104 28.95 -18.34 7.90
CA GLU A 104 27.89 -17.76 8.73
C GLU A 104 27.71 -16.25 8.50
N GLU A 105 28.80 -15.52 8.28
CA GLU A 105 28.79 -14.08 8.02
C GLU A 105 28.09 -13.76 6.70
N GLU A 106 28.38 -14.54 5.65
CA GLU A 106 27.74 -14.41 4.35
C GLU A 106 26.25 -14.78 4.42
N LEU A 107 25.87 -15.78 5.21
CA LEU A 107 24.47 -16.14 5.44
C LEU A 107 23.71 -15.00 6.15
N LYS A 108 24.31 -14.34 7.15
CA LYS A 108 23.73 -13.16 7.80
C LYS A 108 23.61 -11.98 6.85
N GLN A 109 24.58 -11.79 5.95
CA GLN A 109 24.52 -10.77 4.93
C GLN A 109 23.42 -11.07 3.89
N TYR A 110 23.23 -12.34 3.55
CA TYR A 110 22.14 -12.78 2.69
C TYR A 110 20.78 -12.58 3.35
N ASP A 111 20.63 -12.86 4.65
CA ASP A 111 19.40 -12.56 5.42
C ASP A 111 19.03 -11.07 5.30
N LYS A 112 20.00 -10.16 5.49
CA LYS A 112 19.81 -8.71 5.34
C LYS A 112 19.49 -8.27 3.91
N LEU A 113 19.93 -9.02 2.90
CA LEU A 113 19.57 -8.77 1.51
C LEU A 113 18.12 -9.18 1.24
N LEU A 114 17.68 -10.29 1.84
CA LEU A 114 16.34 -10.82 1.70
C LEU A 114 15.25 -9.92 2.31
N ASP A 115 15.60 -9.02 3.22
CA ASP A 115 14.68 -8.02 3.79
C ASP A 115 14.30 -6.89 2.79
N GLU A 116 15.02 -6.79 1.67
CA GLU A 116 14.74 -5.78 0.64
C GLU A 116 13.58 -6.17 -0.27
N PRO A 117 12.94 -5.18 -0.92
CA PRO A 117 11.85 -5.46 -1.84
C PRO A 117 12.36 -6.22 -3.07
N ASP A 118 11.59 -7.24 -3.47
CA ASP A 118 11.94 -8.19 -4.52
C ASP A 118 12.36 -7.52 -5.85
N TRP A 119 11.63 -6.48 -6.26
CA TRP A 119 11.92 -5.72 -7.48
C TRP A 119 13.29 -5.04 -7.43
N ASP A 120 13.67 -4.49 -6.28
CA ASP A 120 14.96 -3.82 -6.15
C ASP A 120 16.11 -4.83 -6.20
N ILE A 121 15.98 -5.97 -5.52
CA ILE A 121 16.95 -7.07 -5.60
C ILE A 121 17.14 -7.50 -7.07
N TYR A 122 16.03 -7.70 -7.79
CA TYR A 122 16.06 -8.07 -9.20
C TYR A 122 16.74 -7.01 -10.08
N TYR A 123 16.43 -5.72 -9.87
CA TYR A 123 17.03 -4.63 -10.63
C TYR A 123 18.52 -4.43 -10.36
N TRP A 124 18.96 -4.64 -9.11
CA TRP A 124 20.38 -4.60 -8.77
C TRP A 124 21.15 -5.77 -9.38
N ALA A 125 20.56 -6.97 -9.36
CA ALA A 125 21.15 -8.16 -9.96
C ALA A 125 21.28 -8.06 -11.48
N THR A 126 20.29 -7.44 -12.15
CA THR A 126 20.30 -7.22 -13.61
C THR A 126 21.07 -5.97 -14.03
N GLY A 127 21.52 -5.14 -13.08
CA GLY A 127 22.24 -3.89 -13.36
C GLY A 127 21.36 -2.77 -13.92
N LYS A 128 20.03 -2.87 -13.82
CA LYS A 128 19.08 -1.84 -14.28
C LYS A 128 18.99 -0.65 -13.31
N ARG A 129 19.25 -0.88 -12.02
CA ARG A 129 19.23 0.15 -10.97
C ARG A 129 20.54 0.11 -10.18
N THR A 130 21.04 1.27 -9.79
CA THR A 130 22.20 1.38 -8.90
C THR A 130 21.83 0.91 -7.49
N PRO A 131 22.52 -0.08 -6.93
CA PRO A 131 22.32 -0.49 -5.54
C PRO A 131 22.77 0.62 -4.59
N PRO A 132 22.10 0.81 -3.45
CA PRO A 132 22.58 1.71 -2.41
C PRO A 132 23.94 1.28 -1.86
N ASP A 133 24.68 2.23 -1.26
CA ASP A 133 26.07 2.07 -0.83
C ASP A 133 26.30 0.85 0.08
N ARG A 134 25.30 0.51 0.89
CA ARG A 134 25.33 -0.67 1.79
C ARG A 134 25.50 -2.00 1.05
N TRP A 135 25.13 -2.10 -0.23
CA TRP A 135 25.32 -3.31 -1.04
C TRP A 135 26.25 -3.14 -2.23
N ALA A 136 26.49 -1.91 -2.69
CA ALA A 136 27.25 -1.65 -3.90
C ALA A 136 28.62 -2.37 -3.91
N ASN A 137 29.29 -2.44 -2.76
CA ASN A 137 30.63 -3.02 -2.60
C ASN A 137 30.63 -4.44 -2.01
N THR A 138 29.48 -5.11 -1.98
CA THR A 138 29.35 -6.41 -1.33
C THR A 138 29.66 -7.56 -2.30
N ALA A 139 30.50 -8.52 -1.87
CA ALA A 139 30.82 -9.72 -2.64
C ALA A 139 29.58 -10.55 -3.03
N LEU A 140 28.60 -10.66 -2.12
CA LEU A 140 27.31 -11.32 -2.35
C LEU A 140 26.54 -10.73 -3.55
N LEU A 141 26.48 -9.40 -3.66
CA LEU A 141 25.77 -8.76 -4.77
C LEU A 141 26.49 -9.01 -6.09
N GLU A 142 27.81 -9.01 -6.08
CA GLU A 142 28.60 -9.33 -7.28
C GLU A 142 28.40 -10.78 -7.71
N GLN A 143 28.41 -11.74 -6.77
CA GLN A 143 28.05 -13.14 -7.05
C GLN A 143 26.63 -13.25 -7.62
N LEU A 144 25.68 -12.47 -7.10
CA LEU A 144 24.30 -12.45 -7.61
C LEU A 144 24.23 -11.90 -9.04
N LYS A 145 24.99 -10.86 -9.38
CA LYS A 145 25.08 -10.32 -10.75
C LYS A 145 25.70 -11.33 -11.72
N VAL A 146 26.78 -12.00 -11.32
CA VAL A 146 27.40 -13.07 -12.12
C VAL A 146 26.38 -14.19 -12.37
N HIS A 147 25.68 -14.63 -11.31
CA HIS A 147 24.62 -15.63 -11.44
C HIS A 147 23.51 -15.14 -12.37
N ALA A 148 23.08 -13.88 -12.24
CA ALA A 148 22.02 -13.26 -13.03
C ALA A 148 22.33 -13.27 -14.53
N ARG A 149 23.57 -12.98 -14.93
CA ARG A 149 24.02 -12.97 -16.34
C ARG A 149 23.83 -14.31 -17.05
N ASN A 150 23.88 -15.44 -16.31
CA ASN A 150 23.63 -16.79 -16.83
C ASN A 150 24.42 -17.08 -18.12
N GLU A 151 25.74 -16.99 -18.07
CA GLU A 151 26.62 -17.17 -19.24
C GLU A 151 26.40 -18.53 -19.94
N GLY A 152 26.07 -19.57 -19.17
CA GLY A 152 25.72 -20.89 -19.70
C GLY A 152 24.35 -21.00 -20.36
N LYS A 153 23.54 -19.93 -20.37
CA LYS A 153 22.17 -19.87 -20.91
C LYS A 153 21.28 -21.04 -20.47
N VAL A 154 21.49 -21.52 -19.24
CA VAL A 154 20.75 -22.65 -18.67
C VAL A 154 19.32 -22.21 -18.37
N VAL A 155 18.35 -23.07 -18.68
CA VAL A 155 16.94 -22.83 -18.32
C VAL A 155 16.80 -22.89 -16.81
N ARG A 156 16.44 -21.78 -16.19
CA ARG A 156 16.14 -21.75 -14.74
C ARG A 156 14.77 -22.37 -14.49
N ARG A 157 14.75 -23.41 -13.68
CA ARG A 157 13.55 -24.06 -13.14
C ARG A 157 13.61 -23.99 -11.63
N MET A 158 12.44 -23.92 -11.00
CA MET A 158 12.34 -24.00 -9.54
C MET A 158 12.94 -25.32 -9.07
N PRO A 159 13.97 -25.32 -8.21
CA PRO A 159 14.61 -26.55 -7.76
C PRO A 159 13.69 -27.38 -6.86
N SER A 160 13.88 -28.70 -6.89
CA SER A 160 13.25 -29.63 -5.95
C SER A 160 13.86 -29.48 -4.56
N LEU A 161 13.07 -29.83 -3.53
CA LEU A 161 13.52 -29.92 -2.14
C LEU A 161 14.23 -31.24 -1.86
#